data_AF-A0A1Q7KSB1-F1
#
_entry.id   AF-A0A1Q7KSB1-F1
#
_cell.length_a   1.000
_cell.length_b   1.000
_cell.length_c   1.000
_cell.angle_alpha   90.00
_cell.angle_beta   90.00
_cell.angle_gamma   90.00
#
_symmetry.space_group_name_H-M   'P 1'
#
loop_
_entity.id
_entity.type
_entity.pdbx_description
1 polymer ?
#
loop_
_entity_poly.entity_id
_entity_poly.type
_entity_poly.pdbx_seq_one_letter_code
_entity_poly.pdbx_strand_id
1 'polypeptide(L)'
;MSNLAHYMAQYDHEHGSASNKILHGVGIPMIFVGIILLLLMKWVWGAVFFLGGWVLLFLGHRMEGNNPAFFQGPIYLLVGPIWVAKEAWMLLTGTHRKPAPEGATESVARK
;
A
#
# COMPACT_ATOMS: atom_id res chain seq x y z
N MET A 1 11.22 19.48 1.24
CA MET A 1 10.60 18.77 0.10
C MET A 1 10.37 17.36 0.56
N SER A 2 9.11 16.90 0.56
CA SER A 2 8.78 15.51 0.83
C SER A 2 9.42 14.65 -0.24
N ASN A 3 10.42 13.85 0.13
CA ASN A 3 11.08 12.90 -0.77
C ASN A 3 10.39 11.52 -0.66
N LEU A 4 10.75 10.59 -1.54
CA LEU A 4 10.16 9.25 -1.55
C LEU A 4 10.30 8.52 -0.20
N ALA A 5 11.44 8.72 0.49
CA ALA A 5 11.68 8.09 1.78
C ALA A 5 10.66 8.55 2.84
N HIS A 6 10.28 9.83 2.81
CA HIS A 6 9.24 10.36 3.68
C HIS A 6 7.88 9.71 3.42
N TYR A 7 7.44 9.63 2.16
CA TYR A 7 6.16 8.99 1.83
C TYR A 7 6.14 7.50 2.15
N MET A 8 7.25 6.80 1.93
CA MET A 8 7.39 5.39 2.29
C MET A 8 7.35 5.17 3.80
N ALA A 9 7.99 6.02 4.60
CA ALA A 9 7.95 5.95 6.05
C ALA A 9 6.54 6.23 6.59
N GLN A 10 5.86 7.26 6.06
CA GLN A 10 4.47 7.55 6.43
C GLN A 10 3.54 6.39 6.07
N TYR A 11 3.69 5.84 4.85
CA TYR A 11 2.88 4.71 4.42
C TYR A 11 3.14 3.46 5.27
N ASP A 12 4.39 3.16 5.63
CA ASP A 12 4.72 2.02 6.48
C ASP A 12 4.14 2.16 7.90
N HIS A 13 4.10 3.39 8.44
CA HIS A 13 3.51 3.68 9.74
C HIS A 13 1.98 3.49 9.73
N GLU A 14 1.30 3.91 8.66
CA GLU A 14 -0.14 3.72 8.46
C GLU A 14 -0.52 2.25 8.16
N HIS A 15 0.47 1.38 7.91
CA HIS A 15 0.23 -0.04 7.63
C HIS A 15 1.15 -0.88 8.50
N GLY A 16 1.09 -0.65 9.81
CA GLY A 16 1.95 -1.30 10.79
C GLY A 16 1.53 -2.75 11.07
N SER A 17 0.21 -2.99 11.14
CA SER A 17 -0.35 -4.29 11.50
C SER A 17 -0.15 -5.36 10.40
N ALA A 18 0.10 -6.61 10.81
CA ALA A 18 0.30 -7.72 9.87
C ALA A 18 -0.95 -7.95 8.99
N SER A 19 -2.15 -7.80 9.55
CA SER A 19 -3.41 -7.92 8.81
C SER A 19 -3.53 -6.86 7.72
N ASN A 20 -3.19 -5.61 8.01
CA ASN A 20 -3.29 -4.52 7.03
C ASN A 20 -2.25 -4.71 5.91
N LYS A 21 -1.02 -5.10 6.27
CA LYS A 21 0.02 -5.45 5.30
C LYS A 21 -0.40 -6.58 4.35
N ILE A 22 -1.01 -7.64 4.88
CA ILE A 22 -1.48 -8.78 4.08
C ILE A 22 -2.65 -8.35 3.17
N LEU A 23 -3.65 -7.65 3.73
CA LEU A 23 -4.82 -7.22 2.97
C LEU A 23 -4.44 -6.28 1.83
N HIS A 24 -3.51 -5.36 2.03
CA HIS A 24 -3.00 -4.49 0.96
C HIS A 24 -2.05 -5.21 0.02
N GLY A 25 -1.20 -6.10 0.55
CA GLY A 25 -0.31 -6.94 -0.25
C GLY A 25 -1.06 -7.81 -1.26
N VAL A 26 -2.28 -8.25 -0.93
CA VAL A 26 -3.17 -8.98 -1.85
C VAL A 26 -4.06 -8.03 -2.65
N GLY A 27 -4.67 -7.04 -1.99
CA GLY A 27 -5.65 -6.14 -2.59
C GLY A 27 -5.09 -5.28 -3.71
N ILE A 28 -3.87 -4.77 -3.57
CA ILE A 28 -3.24 -3.92 -4.60
C ILE A 28 -3.01 -4.71 -5.90
N PRO A 29 -2.34 -5.88 -5.92
CA PRO A 29 -2.28 -6.72 -7.12
C PRO A 29 -3.65 -7.05 -7.70
N MET A 30 -4.63 -7.31 -6.84
CA MET A 30 -6.00 -7.63 -7.25
C MET A 30 -6.67 -6.48 -8.02
N ILE A 31 -6.44 -5.22 -7.62
CA ILE A 31 -6.89 -4.04 -8.35
C ILE A 31 -6.25 -3.98 -9.74
N PHE A 32 -4.92 -4.18 -9.85
CA PHE A 32 -4.23 -4.14 -11.14
C PHE A 32 -4.73 -5.24 -12.09
N VAL A 33 -4.90 -6.47 -11.59
CA VAL A 33 -5.50 -7.57 -12.36
C VAL A 33 -6.93 -7.21 -12.79
N GLY A 34 -7.72 -6.63 -11.89
CA GLY A 34 -9.08 -6.16 -12.18
C GLY A 34 -9.12 -5.13 -13.31
N ILE A 35 -8.22 -4.14 -13.31
CA ILE A 35 -8.09 -3.13 -14.37
C ILE A 35 -7.73 -3.79 -15.71
N ILE A 36 -6.76 -4.70 -15.74
CA ILE A 36 -6.37 -5.41 -16.97
C ILE A 36 -7.56 -6.19 -17.53
N LEU A 37 -8.29 -6.93 -16.67
CA LEU A 37 -9.46 -7.70 -17.07
C LEU A 37 -10.63 -6.81 -17.53
N LEU A 38 -10.84 -5.66 -16.89
CA LEU A 38 -11.83 -4.65 -17.28
C LEU A 38 -11.56 -4.13 -18.70
N LEU A 39 -10.30 -3.84 -19.00
CA LEU A 39 -9.90 -3.19 -20.25
C LEU A 39 -9.73 -4.16 -21.43
N LEU A 40 -9.26 -5.38 -21.19
CA LEU A 40 -8.79 -6.26 -22.27
C LEU A 40 -9.62 -7.54 -22.46
N MET A 41 -10.48 -7.91 -21.51
CA MET A 41 -11.09 -9.24 -21.48
C MET A 41 -12.59 -9.19 -21.13
N LYS A 42 -12.96 -9.72 -19.95
CA LYS A 42 -14.33 -9.87 -19.47
C LYS A 42 -14.57 -8.88 -18.33
N TRP A 43 -15.32 -7.83 -18.64
CA TRP A 43 -15.60 -6.73 -17.72
C TRP A 43 -16.20 -7.17 -16.37
N VAL A 44 -17.03 -8.23 -16.33
CA VAL A 44 -17.61 -8.74 -15.08
C VAL A 44 -16.52 -9.19 -14.11
N TRP A 45 -15.58 -10.01 -14.58
CA TRP A 45 -14.46 -10.46 -13.75
C TRP A 45 -13.57 -9.29 -13.36
N GLY A 46 -13.30 -8.39 -14.30
CA GLY A 46 -12.55 -7.18 -13.99
C GLY A 46 -13.20 -6.35 -12.88
N ALA A 47 -14.52 -6.15 -12.92
CA ALA A 47 -15.26 -5.43 -11.89
C ALA A 47 -15.21 -6.14 -10.54
N VAL A 48 -15.35 -7.46 -10.50
CA VAL A 48 -15.24 -8.26 -9.25
C VAL A 48 -13.87 -8.11 -8.62
N PHE A 49 -12.80 -8.28 -9.41
CA PHE A 49 -11.42 -8.16 -8.91
C PHE A 49 -11.09 -6.73 -8.48
N PHE A 50 -11.54 -5.74 -9.26
CA PHE A 50 -11.33 -4.32 -8.95
C PHE A 50 -12.04 -3.91 -7.65
N LEU A 51 -13.34 -4.16 -7.55
CA LEU A 51 -14.14 -3.80 -6.37
C LEU A 51 -13.74 -4.62 -5.15
N GLY A 52 -13.52 -5.92 -5.32
CA GLY A 52 -13.00 -6.78 -4.26
C GLY A 52 -11.65 -6.29 -3.75
N GLY A 53 -10.80 -5.79 -4.65
CA GLY A 53 -9.50 -5.21 -4.33
C GLY A 53 -9.67 -4.05 -3.36
N TRP A 54 -10.47 -3.07 -3.75
CA TRP A 54 -10.80 -1.93 -2.88
C TRP A 54 -11.38 -2.35 -1.53
N VAL A 55 -12.29 -3.34 -1.49
CA VAL A 55 -12.84 -3.85 -0.23
C VAL A 55 -11.74 -4.37 0.71
N LEU A 56 -10.76 -5.11 0.19
CA LEU A 56 -9.63 -5.58 1.01
C LEU A 56 -8.79 -4.41 1.55
N LEU A 57 -8.48 -3.40 0.74
CA LEU A 57 -7.75 -2.21 1.21
C LEU A 57 -8.51 -1.47 2.32
N PHE A 58 -9.81 -1.23 2.13
CA PHE A 58 -10.61 -0.56 3.16
C PHE A 58 -10.75 -1.41 4.41
N LEU A 59 -10.85 -2.74 4.28
CA LEU A 59 -10.92 -3.64 5.43
C LEU A 59 -9.62 -3.60 6.25
N GLY A 60 -8.44 -3.54 5.61
CA GLY A 60 -7.16 -3.41 6.29
C GLY A 60 -7.10 -2.16 7.18
N HIS A 61 -7.48 -1.01 6.62
CA HIS A 61 -7.58 0.24 7.37
C HIS A 61 -8.66 0.21 8.46
N ARG A 62 -9.80 -0.44 8.20
CA ARG A 62 -10.88 -0.58 9.17
C ARG A 62 -10.47 -1.41 10.40
N MET A 63 -9.60 -2.40 10.20
CA MET A 63 -9.05 -3.22 11.28
C MET A 63 -7.97 -2.48 12.08
N GLU A 64 -7.12 -1.70 11.42
CA GLU A 64 -6.08 -0.90 12.08
C GLU A 64 -6.63 0.37 12.74
N GLY A 65 -7.81 0.83 12.33
CA GLY A 65 -8.51 1.97 12.92
C GLY A 65 -8.02 3.32 12.39
N ASN A 66 -7.24 3.34 11.31
CA ASN A 66 -6.74 4.55 10.67
C ASN A 66 -7.44 4.84 9.34
N ASN A 67 -7.12 6.00 8.76
CA ASN A 67 -7.72 6.43 7.51
C ASN A 67 -6.95 5.89 6.31
N PRO A 68 -7.64 5.54 5.20
CA PRO A 68 -6.97 5.16 3.97
C PRO A 68 -5.99 6.22 3.49
N ALA A 69 -4.74 5.82 3.22
CA ALA A 69 -3.65 6.73 2.82
C ALA A 69 -3.98 7.52 1.54
N PHE A 70 -4.88 7.01 0.69
CA PHE A 70 -5.42 7.71 -0.47
C PHE A 70 -5.94 9.12 -0.14
N PHE A 71 -6.59 9.31 1.02
CA PHE A 71 -7.13 10.61 1.41
C PHE A 71 -6.06 11.62 1.85
N GLN A 72 -4.84 11.14 2.14
CA GLN A 72 -3.71 12.00 2.50
C GLN A 72 -3.03 12.59 1.25
N GLY A 73 -3.27 12.01 0.07
CA GLY A 73 -2.81 12.57 -1.20
C GLY A 73 -2.74 11.52 -2.32
N PRO A 74 -2.92 11.94 -3.59
CA PRO A 74 -2.84 11.04 -4.74
C PRO A 74 -1.50 10.30 -4.89
N ILE A 75 -0.41 10.90 -4.38
CA ILE A 75 0.93 10.30 -4.40
C ILE A 75 0.98 8.95 -3.69
N TYR A 76 0.14 8.72 -2.67
CA TYR A 76 0.10 7.46 -1.94
C TYR A 76 -0.42 6.29 -2.80
N LEU A 77 -1.14 6.57 -3.91
CA LEU A 77 -1.48 5.54 -4.90
C LEU A 77 -0.26 5.00 -5.64
N LEU A 78 0.80 5.80 -5.81
CA LEU A 78 2.06 5.36 -6.42
C LEU A 78 2.98 4.69 -5.40
N VAL A 79 2.91 5.14 -4.14
CA VAL A 79 3.69 4.58 -3.03
C VAL A 79 3.24 3.16 -2.69
N GLY A 80 1.93 2.87 -2.71
CA GLY A 80 1.37 1.55 -2.42
C GLY A 80 1.97 0.41 -3.28
N PRO A 81 1.97 0.51 -4.62
CA PRO A 81 2.59 -0.48 -5.50
C PRO A 81 4.09 -0.67 -5.26
N ILE A 82 4.83 0.42 -5.01
CA ILE A 82 6.26 0.35 -4.69
C ILE A 82 6.48 -0.39 -3.37
N TRP A 83 5.64 -0.13 -2.37
CA TRP A 83 5.68 -0.80 -1.08
C TRP A 83 5.40 -2.29 -1.22
N VAL A 84 4.37 -2.70 -1.98
CA VAL A 84 4.07 -4.13 -2.24
C VAL A 84 5.21 -4.81 -2.98
N ALA A 85 5.77 -4.17 -4.00
CA ALA A 85 6.91 -4.71 -4.75
C ALA A 85 8.13 -4.94 -3.83
N LYS A 86 8.40 -3.99 -2.92
CA LYS A 86 9.46 -4.12 -1.91
C LYS A 86 9.17 -5.27 -0.95
N GLU A 87 7.94 -5.40 -0.45
CA GLU A 87 7.55 -6.47 0.48
C GLU A 87 7.65 -7.85 -0.19
N ALA A 88 7.20 -7.98 -1.44
CA ALA A 88 7.36 -9.18 -2.24
C ALA A 88 8.85 -9.51 -2.46
N TRP A 89 9.68 -8.52 -2.78
CA TRP A 89 11.13 -8.72 -2.92
C TRP A 89 11.77 -9.21 -1.62
N MET A 90 11.42 -8.61 -0.48
CA MET A 90 11.93 -9.03 0.83
C MET A 90 11.51 -10.47 1.16
N LEU A 91 10.25 -10.82 0.87
CA LEU A 91 9.73 -12.18 1.05
C LEU A 91 10.46 -13.20 0.15
N LEU A 92 10.73 -12.84 -1.11
CA LEU A 92 11.43 -13.72 -2.07
C LEU A 92 12.92 -13.91 -1.72
N THR A 93 13.57 -12.85 -1.23
CA THR A 93 15.01 -12.87 -0.93
C THR A 93 15.33 -13.27 0.51
N GLY A 94 14.31 -13.43 1.37
CA GLY A 94 14.48 -13.63 2.80
C GLY A 94 15.18 -12.45 3.50
N THR A 95 15.26 -11.29 2.85
CA THR A 95 15.93 -10.12 3.43
C THR A 95 15.04 -9.47 4.49
N HIS A 96 15.59 -9.30 5.69
CA HIS A 96 14.89 -8.60 6.76
C HIS A 96 14.92 -7.09 6.55
N ARG A 97 13.80 -6.44 6.82
CA ARG A 97 13.67 -4.99 6.79
C ARG A 97 14.59 -4.38 7.85
N LYS A 98 15.55 -3.56 7.42
CA LYS A 98 16.25 -2.66 8.35
C LYS A 98 15.28 -1.55 8.77
N PRO A 99 15.11 -1.27 10.07
CA PRO A 99 14.28 -0.15 10.52
C PRO A 99 14.81 1.15 9.92
N ALA A 100 13.91 2.06 9.57
CA ALA A 100 14.31 3.37 9.07
C ALA A 100 15.19 4.08 10.11
N PRO A 101 16.22 4.84 9.71
CA PRO A 101 17.04 5.58 10.66
C PRO A 101 16.16 6.54 11.46
N GLU A 102 16.24 6.43 12.79
CA GLU A 102 15.59 7.35 13.74
C GLU A 102 15.99 8.79 13.38
N GLY A 103 15.00 9.62 13.05
CA GLY A 103 15.22 11.03 12.66
C GLY A 103 14.56 11.46 11.35
N ALA A 104 14.09 10.54 10.51
CA ALA A 104 13.32 10.90 9.31
C ALA A 104 12.00 11.61 9.64
N THR A 105 11.40 11.27 10.78
CA THR A 105 10.17 11.85 11.33
C THR A 105 10.38 13.19 12.06
N GLU A 106 11.52 13.39 12.75
CA GLU A 106 11.77 14.63 13.51
C GLU A 106 12.05 15.86 12.63
N SER A 107 12.64 15.68 11.45
CA SER A 107 12.86 16.79 10.52
C SER A 107 11.57 17.34 9.88
N VAL A 108 10.49 16.58 9.99
CA VAL A 108 9.18 16.85 9.35
C VAL A 108 8.24 17.60 10.29
N ALA A 109 8.24 17.28 11.60
CA ALA A 109 7.43 18.02 12.57
C ALA A 109 7.85 19.49 12.75
N ARG A 110 9.00 19.88 12.19
CA ARG A 110 9.62 21.20 12.35
C ARG A 110 9.61 22.05 11.06
N LYS A 111 8.92 21.62 10.00
CA LYS A 111 8.75 22.37 8.73
C LYS A 111 7.28 22.46 8.35
#